data_AF-A0AAP0DBB1-F1
#
_entry.id   AF-A0AAP0DBB1-F1
#
_cell.length_a   1.000
_cell.length_b   1.000
_cell.length_c   1.000
_cell.angle_alpha   90.00
_cell.angle_beta   90.00
_cell.angle_gamma   90.00
#
_symmetry.space_group_name_H-M   'P 1'
#
loop_
_entity.id
_entity.type
_entity.pdbx_description
1 polymer ?
#
loop_
_entity_poly.entity_id
_entity_poly.type
_entity_poly.pdbx_seq_one_letter_code
_entity_poly.pdbx_strand_id
1 'polypeptide(L)'
;MQRGAFHVAGLWKKRITDMTGRLCRRWKPNSEEMCGGIRHPITDVTDLKVVDIGKFAVNEHNKQQGHAAALKFVKVVRGSKQLVAGMKYELTITAAADGGADKTYVAVVWDRPWMKLRKLTSFEGPVDLKGKILGFWNL
;
A
#
# COMPACT_ATOMS: atom_id res chain seq x y z
N MET A 1 66.97 23.26 13.47
CA MET A 1 66.01 22.48 12.64
C MET A 1 65.53 21.28 13.45
N GLN A 2 64.35 21.36 14.07
CA GLN A 2 63.70 20.22 14.71
C GLN A 2 62.21 20.23 14.38
N ARG A 3 61.72 19.03 14.11
CA ARG A 3 60.42 18.70 13.52
C ARG A 3 59.34 18.73 14.59
N GLY A 4 58.13 19.13 14.19
CA GLY A 4 56.95 19.15 15.04
C GLY A 4 56.39 17.75 15.33
N ALA A 5 55.73 17.65 16.48
CA ALA A 5 54.71 16.65 16.78
C ALA A 5 53.75 17.28 17.80
N PHE A 6 52.50 17.45 17.38
CA PHE A 6 51.40 18.04 18.15
C PHE A 6 50.67 16.94 18.96
N HIS A 7 50.34 17.29 20.20
CA HIS A 7 49.22 16.84 21.06
C HIS A 7 49.20 15.45 21.73
N VAL A 8 49.68 15.42 22.98
CA VAL A 8 48.96 15.13 24.26
C VAL A 8 47.52 14.58 24.08
N ALA A 9 47.18 13.31 24.32
CA ALA A 9 47.17 12.47 25.54
C ALA A 9 45.89 12.57 26.42
N GLY A 10 45.29 11.41 26.67
CA GLY A 10 44.33 11.11 27.76
C GLY A 10 42.87 10.98 27.32
N LEU A 11 42.05 10.04 27.79
CA LEU A 11 42.15 9.14 28.94
C LEU A 11 41.19 7.94 28.76
N TRP A 12 41.56 6.83 29.39
CA TRP A 12 40.92 5.51 29.45
C TRP A 12 39.52 5.45 30.11
N LYS A 13 38.65 4.50 29.71
CA LYS A 13 38.20 3.26 30.44
C LYS A 13 36.77 2.82 30.07
N LYS A 14 36.62 1.48 29.99
CA LYS A 14 35.47 0.63 30.39
C LYS A 14 34.21 0.65 29.49
N ARG A 15 33.72 -0.47 28.95
CA ARG A 15 33.24 -1.76 29.54
C ARG A 15 31.70 -1.73 29.71
N ILE A 16 31.04 -2.48 28.81
CA ILE A 16 29.90 -3.41 28.98
C ILE A 16 28.63 -2.91 29.70
N THR A 17 27.52 -2.99 28.95
CA THR A 17 26.08 -3.06 29.31
C THR A 17 25.45 -1.95 30.14
N ASP A 18 24.46 -1.28 29.54
CA ASP A 18 23.15 -1.17 30.21
C ASP A 18 21.99 -0.99 29.21
N MET A 19 20.98 -1.85 29.37
CA MET A 19 19.66 -1.74 28.76
C MET A 19 18.81 -0.79 29.60
N THR A 20 18.64 0.46 29.17
CA THR A 20 17.51 1.31 29.62
C THR A 20 17.06 2.17 28.46
N GLY A 21 15.81 1.96 28.04
CA GLY A 21 15.28 2.45 26.77
C GLY A 21 15.04 3.96 26.66
N ARG A 22 14.40 4.28 25.51
CA ARG A 22 14.02 5.60 24.95
C ARG A 22 15.15 6.33 24.22
N LEU A 23 15.13 6.29 22.88
CA LEU A 23 14.61 7.41 22.06
C LEU A 23 14.67 7.08 20.54
N CYS A 24 13.47 7.04 19.95
CA CYS A 24 13.11 7.29 18.55
C CYS A 24 13.93 6.70 17.39
N ARG A 25 13.32 5.68 16.79
CA ARG A 25 13.29 5.33 15.36
C ARG A 25 13.65 6.52 14.44
N ARG A 26 14.88 6.57 13.91
CA ARG A 26 15.27 7.44 12.78
C ARG A 26 15.03 6.71 11.46
N TRP A 27 13.79 6.35 11.17
CA TRP A 27 13.40 5.97 9.81
C TRP A 27 12.89 7.23 9.11
N LYS A 28 13.70 7.81 8.23
CA LYS A 28 13.26 8.84 7.29
C LYS A 28 13.01 8.16 5.95
N PRO A 29 11.76 7.92 5.52
CA PRO A 29 11.52 7.73 4.10
C PRO A 29 11.61 9.10 3.43
N ASN A 30 12.59 9.24 2.54
CA ASN A 30 12.83 10.42 1.75
C ASN A 30 11.59 10.74 0.89
N SER A 31 11.10 11.97 0.99
CA SER A 31 10.07 12.52 0.12
C SER A 31 10.68 12.81 -1.25
N GLU A 32 9.91 12.48 -2.30
CA GLU A 32 10.12 12.85 -3.72
C GLU A 32 10.76 11.76 -4.60
N GLU A 33 9.93 10.81 -5.04
CA GLU A 33 10.18 10.05 -6.26
C GLU A 33 8.93 10.12 -7.18
N MET A 34 9.06 10.83 -8.30
CA MET A 34 8.28 10.62 -9.52
C MET A 34 9.34 10.32 -10.61
N CYS A 35 9.33 9.22 -11.37
CA CYS A 35 8.25 8.41 -11.90
C CYS A 35 8.08 7.08 -11.18
N GLY A 36 6.86 6.81 -10.70
CA GLY A 36 6.47 5.53 -10.13
C GLY A 36 7.07 5.26 -8.76
N GLY A 37 6.82 6.15 -7.78
CA GLY A 37 7.35 6.01 -6.42
C GLY A 37 7.11 4.64 -5.79
N ILE A 38 7.87 4.32 -4.73
CA ILE A 38 7.80 3.02 -4.04
C ILE A 38 6.35 2.65 -3.69
N ARG A 39 5.94 1.43 -4.04
CA ARG A 39 4.66 0.87 -3.61
C ARG A 39 4.73 0.52 -2.13
N HIS A 40 3.82 1.08 -1.36
CA HIS A 40 3.67 0.77 0.05
C HIS A 40 2.44 -0.12 0.26
N PRO A 41 2.58 -1.26 0.97
CA PRO A 41 1.42 -2.06 1.33
C PRO A 41 0.50 -1.27 2.27
N ILE A 42 -0.81 -1.49 2.12
CA ILE A 42 -1.80 -0.96 3.04
C ILE A 42 -1.84 -1.90 4.24
N THR A 43 -1.46 -1.38 5.41
CA THR A 43 -1.44 -2.14 6.66
C THR A 43 -2.84 -2.28 7.25
N ASP A 44 -3.66 -1.22 7.14
CA ASP A 44 -5.02 -1.20 7.63
C ASP A 44 -6.00 -1.10 6.45
N VAL A 45 -6.64 -2.23 6.13
CA VAL A 45 -7.65 -2.32 5.08
C VAL A 45 -9.03 -1.88 5.54
N THR A 46 -9.20 -1.68 6.85
CA THR A 46 -10.45 -1.22 7.48
C THR A 46 -10.50 0.30 7.65
N ASP A 47 -9.40 0.99 7.37
CA ASP A 47 -9.36 2.45 7.29
C ASP A 47 -10.50 2.95 6.40
N LEU A 48 -11.28 3.90 6.95
CA LEU A 48 -12.43 4.51 6.28
C LEU A 48 -12.07 5.03 4.87
N LYS A 49 -10.86 5.56 4.69
CA LYS A 49 -10.41 6.05 3.38
C LYS A 49 -10.23 4.90 2.38
N VAL A 50 -9.65 3.78 2.81
CA VAL A 50 -9.41 2.61 1.95
C VAL A 50 -10.73 1.95 1.57
N VAL A 51 -11.64 1.82 2.54
CA VAL A 51 -12.99 1.31 2.33
C VAL A 51 -13.78 2.22 1.38
N ASP A 52 -13.69 3.55 1.54
CA ASP A 52 -14.33 4.53 0.67
C ASP A 52 -13.82 4.43 -0.78
N ILE A 53 -12.51 4.26 -0.98
CA ILE A 53 -11.92 4.03 -2.30
C ILE A 53 -12.41 2.71 -2.91
N GLY A 54 -12.52 1.65 -2.11
CA GLY A 54 -13.07 0.37 -2.55
C GLY A 54 -14.53 0.47 -2.99
N LYS A 55 -15.36 1.19 -2.24
CA LYS A 55 -16.76 1.47 -2.60
C LYS A 55 -16.87 2.31 -3.87
N PHE A 56 -16.04 3.34 -3.98
CA PHE A 56 -15.96 4.18 -5.19
C PHE A 56 -15.64 3.32 -6.42
N ALA A 57 -14.68 2.40 -6.33
CA ALA A 57 -14.31 1.55 -7.45
C ALA A 57 -15.48 0.69 -7.97
N VAL A 58 -16.23 0.04 -7.07
CA VAL A 58 -17.39 -0.77 -7.44
C VAL A 58 -18.50 0.08 -8.04
N ASN A 59 -18.80 1.22 -7.42
CA ASN A 59 -19.85 2.12 -7.90
C ASN A 59 -19.51 2.66 -9.31
N GLU A 60 -18.27 3.07 -9.53
CA GLU A 60 -17.83 3.60 -10.81
C GLU A 60 -17.83 2.52 -11.90
N HIS A 61 -17.44 1.29 -11.56
CA HIS A 61 -17.54 0.15 -12.46
C HIS A 61 -19.00 -0.13 -12.86
N ASN A 62 -19.92 -0.18 -11.89
CA ASN A 62 -21.34 -0.41 -12.17
C ASN A 62 -21.93 0.69 -13.07
N LYS A 63 -21.52 1.96 -12.88
CA LYS A 63 -21.92 3.05 -13.78
C LYS A 63 -21.41 2.85 -15.20
N GLN A 64 -20.16 2.40 -15.37
CA GLN A 64 -19.55 2.18 -16.68
C GLN A 64 -20.16 0.98 -17.42
N GLN A 65 -20.49 -0.09 -16.70
CA GLN A 65 -21.09 -1.31 -17.25
C GLN A 65 -22.62 -1.24 -17.37
N GLY A 66 -23.25 -0.21 -16.79
CA GLY A 66 -24.70 -0.06 -16.77
C GLY A 66 -25.42 -1.19 -16.02
N HIS A 67 -26.64 -1.51 -16.44
CA HIS A 67 -27.48 -2.56 -15.84
C HIS A 67 -26.89 -3.98 -15.95
N ALA A 68 -25.79 -4.19 -16.68
CA ALA A 68 -25.14 -5.49 -16.83
C ALA A 68 -24.30 -5.90 -15.61
N ALA A 69 -23.84 -4.94 -14.79
CA ALA A 69 -23.06 -5.23 -13.59
C ALA A 69 -23.68 -4.56 -12.35
N ALA A 70 -24.38 -5.36 -11.54
CA ALA A 70 -24.90 -4.97 -10.23
C ALA A 70 -24.02 -5.55 -9.11
N LEU A 71 -22.76 -5.13 -9.05
CA LEU A 71 -21.85 -5.58 -7.99
C LEU A 71 -22.05 -4.77 -6.71
N LYS A 72 -22.14 -5.46 -5.57
CA LYS A 72 -22.17 -4.89 -4.23
C LYS A 72 -20.80 -5.06 -3.58
N PHE A 73 -20.23 -3.96 -3.11
CA PHE A 73 -19.00 -3.97 -2.35
C PHE A 73 -19.20 -4.73 -1.02
N VAL A 74 -18.33 -5.69 -0.73
CA VAL A 74 -18.34 -6.46 0.54
C VAL A 74 -17.22 -5.98 1.46
N LYS A 75 -15.95 -6.11 1.03
CA LYS A 75 -14.78 -5.73 1.83
C LYS A 75 -13.53 -5.52 1.00
N VAL A 76 -12.52 -4.89 1.59
CA VAL A 76 -11.15 -4.87 1.06
C VAL A 76 -10.37 -6.03 1.68
N VAL A 77 -9.71 -6.85 0.85
CA VAL A 77 -8.89 -7.99 1.29
C VAL A 77 -7.45 -7.54 1.56
N ARG A 78 -6.90 -6.75 0.63
CA ARG A 78 -5.55 -6.21 0.70
C ARG A 78 -5.42 -5.06 -0.28
N GLY A 79 -4.32 -4.31 -0.18
CA GLY A 79 -3.99 -3.34 -1.22
C GLY A 79 -2.62 -2.73 -1.05
N SER A 80 -2.25 -1.93 -2.03
CA SER A 80 -1.04 -1.12 -2.01
C SER A 80 -1.37 0.31 -2.46
N LYS A 81 -0.55 1.26 -2.03
CA LYS A 81 -0.64 2.66 -2.43
C LYS A 81 0.69 3.12 -3.02
N GLN A 82 0.62 4.01 -3.99
CA GLN A 82 1.77 4.52 -4.72
C GLN A 82 1.60 6.01 -5.01
N LEU A 83 2.65 6.80 -4.79
CA LEU A 83 2.65 8.23 -5.13
C LEU A 83 3.01 8.40 -6.62
N VAL A 84 2.06 8.82 -7.45
CA VAL A 84 2.21 9.00 -8.90
C VAL A 84 1.42 10.25 -9.32
N ALA A 85 2.02 11.44 -9.21
CA ALA A 85 1.37 12.73 -9.49
C ALA A 85 -0.06 12.86 -8.88
N GLY A 86 -0.24 12.25 -7.70
CA GLY A 86 -1.49 11.74 -7.18
C GLY A 86 -1.24 10.53 -6.28
N MET A 87 -2.29 9.97 -5.68
CA MET A 87 -2.23 8.72 -4.95
C MET A 87 -2.91 7.63 -5.78
N LYS A 88 -2.15 6.65 -6.23
CA LYS A 88 -2.66 5.45 -6.89
C LYS A 88 -2.87 4.36 -5.85
N TYR A 89 -4.09 3.85 -5.75
CA TYR A 89 -4.47 2.74 -4.89
C TYR A 89 -4.74 1.53 -5.76
N GLU A 90 -4.08 0.42 -5.45
CA GLU A 90 -4.37 -0.88 -6.04
C GLU A 90 -4.95 -1.76 -4.93
N LEU A 91 -6.25 -1.98 -4.98
CA LEU A 91 -7.01 -2.68 -3.95
C LEU A 91 -7.51 -4.01 -4.50
N THR A 92 -7.28 -5.08 -3.75
CA THR A 92 -7.98 -6.35 -3.93
C THR A 92 -9.25 -6.30 -3.07
N ILE A 93 -10.42 -6.31 -3.70
CA ILE A 93 -11.73 -6.17 -3.05
C ILE A 93 -12.57 -7.42 -3.28
N THR A 94 -13.47 -7.71 -2.35
CA THR A 94 -14.52 -8.70 -2.53
C THR A 94 -15.82 -7.98 -2.88
N ALA A 95 -16.50 -8.45 -3.92
CA ALA A 95 -17.81 -7.95 -4.33
C ALA A 95 -18.69 -9.13 -4.75
N ALA A 96 -20.00 -8.98 -4.55
CA ALA A 96 -21.00 -9.98 -4.91
C ALA A 96 -22.07 -9.35 -5.81
N ALA A 97 -22.53 -10.10 -6.80
CA ALA A 97 -23.74 -9.73 -7.52
C ALA A 97 -24.98 -9.98 -6.65
N ASP A 98 -26.12 -9.40 -7.02
CA ASP A 98 -27.39 -9.69 -6.33
C ASP A 98 -27.70 -11.20 -6.33
N GLY A 99 -27.72 -11.81 -5.15
CA GLY A 99 -27.92 -13.25 -4.96
C GLY A 99 -26.74 -14.14 -5.39
N GLY A 100 -25.60 -13.55 -5.77
CA GLY A 100 -24.41 -14.27 -6.20
C GLY A 100 -23.40 -14.53 -5.07
N ALA A 101 -22.44 -15.43 -5.34
CA ALA A 101 -21.33 -15.68 -4.44
C ALA A 101 -20.30 -14.54 -4.44
N ASP A 102 -19.62 -14.37 -3.31
CA ASP A 102 -18.51 -13.45 -3.12
C ASP A 102 -17.36 -13.76 -4.09
N LYS A 103 -17.02 -12.77 -4.92
CA LYS A 103 -15.93 -12.84 -5.89
C LYS A 103 -14.88 -11.78 -5.58
N THR A 104 -13.62 -12.08 -5.87
CA THR A 104 -12.51 -11.16 -5.62
C THR A 104 -12.13 -10.42 -6.90
N TYR A 105 -11.91 -9.12 -6.80
CA TYR A 105 -11.56 -8.24 -7.91
C TYR A 105 -10.34 -7.39 -7.54
N VAL A 106 -9.58 -6.96 -8.54
CA VAL A 106 -8.47 -6.02 -8.39
C VAL A 106 -8.91 -4.70 -9.01
N ALA A 107 -8.97 -3.66 -8.19
CA ALA A 107 -9.36 -2.32 -8.60
C ALA A 107 -8.18 -1.36 -8.43
N VAL A 108 -7.94 -0.56 -9.46
CA VAL A 108 -6.91 0.49 -9.46
C VAL A 108 -7.58 1.85 -9.52
N VAL A 109 -7.43 2.65 -8.48
CA VAL A 109 -8.04 3.98 -8.37
C VAL A 109 -6.94 5.03 -8.25
N TRP A 110 -7.06 6.12 -9.01
CA TRP A 110 -6.17 7.27 -8.92
C TRP A 110 -6.91 8.43 -8.26
N ASP A 111 -6.38 8.91 -7.14
CA ASP A 111 -6.98 9.94 -6.27
C ASP A 111 -6.07 11.16 -6.20
N ARG A 112 -6.61 12.35 -6.52
CA ARG A 112 -5.92 13.63 -6.52
C ARG A 112 -6.76 14.64 -5.74
N PRO A 113 -6.61 14.71 -4.40
CA PRO A 113 -7.47 15.53 -3.56
C PRO A 113 -7.40 17.02 -3.89
N TRP A 114 -6.25 17.52 -4.35
CA TRP A 114 -6.06 18.94 -4.69
C TRP A 114 -6.82 19.40 -5.96
N MET A 115 -7.29 18.50 -6.82
CA MET A 115 -8.24 18.85 -7.89
C MET A 115 -9.61 18.19 -7.70
N LYS A 116 -9.87 17.60 -6.51
CA LYS A 116 -11.09 16.85 -6.23
C LYS A 116 -11.39 15.79 -7.29
N LEU A 117 -10.34 15.18 -7.85
CA LEU A 117 -10.44 14.20 -8.92
C LEU A 117 -10.15 12.82 -8.37
N ARG A 118 -11.08 11.90 -8.59
CA ARG A 118 -10.90 10.47 -8.35
C ARG A 118 -11.37 9.70 -9.56
N LYS A 119 -10.54 8.78 -10.05
CA LYS A 119 -10.81 8.02 -11.28
C LYS A 119 -10.49 6.55 -11.11
N LEU A 120 -11.43 5.70 -11.49
CA LEU A 120 -11.19 4.27 -11.68
C LEU A 120 -10.34 4.08 -12.94
N THR A 121 -9.16 3.51 -12.79
CA THR A 121 -8.18 3.31 -13.87
C THR A 121 -8.23 1.90 -14.43
N SER A 122 -8.38 0.90 -13.56
CA SER A 122 -8.59 -0.50 -13.97
C SER A 122 -9.51 -1.20 -12.96
N PHE A 123 -10.28 -2.16 -13.45
CA PHE A 123 -11.11 -3.05 -12.65
C PHE A 123 -11.08 -4.44 -13.29
N GLU A 124 -10.39 -5.37 -12.64
CA GLU A 124 -10.09 -6.70 -13.17
C GLU A 124 -10.62 -7.79 -12.24
N GLY A 125 -11.12 -8.89 -12.81
CA GLY A 125 -11.56 -10.07 -12.05
C GLY A 125 -12.73 -10.79 -12.72
N PRO A 126 -13.30 -11.82 -12.07
CA PRO A 126 -12.93 -12.32 -10.75
C PRO A 126 -11.55 -13.02 -10.73
N VAL A 127 -10.78 -12.84 -9.65
CA VAL A 127 -9.46 -13.45 -9.45
C VAL A 127 -9.57 -14.63 -8.49
N ASP A 128 -9.25 -15.83 -8.97
CA ASP A 128 -9.18 -17.04 -8.15
C ASP A 128 -7.91 -17.10 -7.30
N LEU A 129 -7.98 -16.51 -6.10
CA LEU A 129 -6.87 -16.58 -5.13
C LEU A 129 -6.66 -17.99 -4.56
N LYS A 130 -7.63 -18.89 -4.69
CA LYS A 130 -7.53 -20.29 -4.24
C LYS A 130 -6.70 -21.18 -5.17
N GLY A 131 -6.65 -20.87 -6.47
CA GLY A 131 -5.92 -21.67 -7.47
C GLY A 131 -4.41 -21.46 -7.47
N LYS A 132 -3.90 -20.35 -6.91
CA LYS A 132 -2.44 -20.04 -6.90
C LYS A 132 -1.63 -20.80 -5.84
N ILE A 133 -2.26 -21.35 -4.81
CA ILE A 133 -1.55 -22.06 -3.73
C ILE A 133 -1.34 -23.55 -4.08
N LEU A 134 -2.14 -24.11 -4.96
CA LEU A 134 -2.11 -25.55 -5.29
C LEU A 134 -1.20 -25.91 -6.49
N GLY A 135 -0.40 -24.96 -7.00
CA GLY A 135 0.46 -25.17 -8.16
C GLY A 135 1.93 -25.50 -7.89
N PHE A 136 2.36 -25.67 -6.64
CA PHE A 136 3.79 -25.83 -6.30
C PHE A 136 4.23 -27.25 -5.90
N TRP A 137 3.39 -28.27 -6.13
CA TRP A 137 3.77 -29.68 -6.00
C TRP A 137 3.14 -30.49 -7.14
N ASN A 138 3.78 -30.46 -8.31
CA ASN A 138 3.76 -31.54 -9.31
C ASN A 138 4.75 -31.22 -10.43
N LEU A 139 6.02 -31.59 -10.22
CA LEU A 139 6.81 -32.58 -10.95
C LEU A 139 8.30 -32.31 -10.76
#